data_AF-A0A2M8P6W2-F1
#
_entry.id   AF-A0A2M8P6W2-F1
#
_cell.length_a   1.000
_cell.length_b   1.000
_cell.length_c   1.000
_cell.angle_alpha   90.00
_cell.angle_beta   90.00
_cell.angle_gamma   90.00
#
_symmetry.space_group_name_H-M   'P 1'
#
loop_
_entity.id
_entity.type
_entity.pdbx_description
1 polymer ?
#
loop_
_entity_poly.entity_id
_entity_poly.type
_entity_poly.pdbx_seq_one_letter_code
_entity_poly.pdbx_strand_id
1 'polypeptide(L)'
;MRYTPEQIVRGGQIWETRCAACHGAVGKGQANVPDLTEPAYLIAKSDVALFQTLTQGLPKVPNHVFTDLSETDRYAAIAFLRALSWDSADLLLQPPD
;
A
#
# COMPACT_ATOMS: atom_id res chain seq x y z
N MET A 1 14.67 -4.60 -0.38
CA MET A 1 14.45 -4.85 -1.82
C MET A 1 13.97 -3.52 -2.41
N ARG A 2 14.56 -3.03 -3.50
CA ARG A 2 14.19 -1.73 -4.10
C ARG A 2 13.23 -2.00 -5.24
N TYR A 3 12.02 -1.45 -5.20
CA TYR A 3 11.05 -1.58 -6.28
C TYR A 3 11.54 -0.87 -7.55
N THR A 4 11.27 -1.45 -8.72
CA THR A 4 11.56 -0.80 -9.99
C THR A 4 10.46 0.21 -10.36
N PRO A 5 10.75 1.22 -11.21
CA PRO A 5 9.72 2.13 -11.71
C PRO A 5 8.55 1.41 -12.37
N GLU A 6 8.81 0.34 -13.12
CA GLU A 6 7.79 -0.45 -13.80
C GLU A 6 6.85 -1.15 -12.82
N GLN A 7 7.38 -1.65 -11.70
CA GLN A 7 6.57 -2.24 -10.63
C GLN A 7 5.66 -1.20 -9.98
N ILE A 8 6.16 0.01 -9.76
CA ILE A 8 5.36 1.11 -9.19
C ILE A 8 4.26 1.52 -10.17
N VAL A 9 4.56 1.66 -11.46
CA VAL A 9 3.57 2.00 -12.50
C VAL A 9 2.49 0.92 -12.60
N ARG A 10 2.88 -0.35 -12.65
CA ARG A 10 1.92 -1.47 -12.65
C ARG A 10 1.07 -1.47 -11.37
N GLY A 11 1.69 -1.21 -10.23
CA GLY A 11 1.03 -1.07 -8.95
C GLY A 11 -0.02 0.02 -8.93
N GLY A 12 0.27 1.18 -9.53
CA GLY A 12 -0.67 2.29 -9.66
C GLY A 12 -1.93 1.93 -10.44
N GLN A 13 -1.78 1.18 -11.55
CA GLN A 13 -2.93 0.69 -12.34
C GLN A 13 -3.81 -0.27 -11.54
N ILE A 14 -3.18 -1.15 -10.76
CA ILE A 14 -3.89 -2.07 -9.86
C ILE A 14 -4.58 -1.27 -8.75
N TRP A 15 -3.89 -0.29 -8.18
CA TRP A 15 -4.41 0.55 -7.11
C TRP A 15 -5.69 1.27 -7.53
N GLU A 16 -5.66 1.93 -8.70
CA GLU A 16 -6.79 2.67 -9.25
C GLU A 16 -8.04 1.78 -9.38
N THR A 17 -7.86 0.54 -9.85
CA THR A 17 -8.98 -0.36 -10.14
C THR A 17 -9.42 -1.23 -8.96
N ARG A 18 -8.53 -1.51 -8.00
CA ARG A 18 -8.79 -2.49 -6.91
C ARG A 18 -8.78 -1.90 -5.51
N CYS A 19 -8.06 -0.79 -5.27
CA CYS A 19 -7.79 -0.28 -3.94
C CYS A 19 -8.42 1.10 -3.68
N ALA A 20 -8.41 1.97 -4.70
CA ALA A 20 -8.76 3.38 -4.57
C ALA A 20 -10.22 3.62 -4.18
N ALA A 21 -11.13 2.69 -4.49
CA ALA A 21 -12.54 2.78 -4.09
C ALA A 21 -12.73 2.84 -2.56
N CYS A 22 -11.81 2.25 -1.78
CA CYS A 22 -11.84 2.28 -0.32
C CYS A 22 -10.78 3.23 0.25
N HIS A 23 -9.55 3.18 -0.28
CA HIS A 23 -8.39 3.89 0.27
C HIS A 23 -8.17 5.28 -0.36
N GLY A 24 -8.97 5.64 -1.37
CA GLY A 24 -8.79 6.86 -2.16
C GLY A 24 -7.66 6.75 -3.19
N ALA A 25 -7.67 7.64 -4.19
CA ALA A 25 -6.67 7.65 -5.26
C ALA A 25 -5.24 7.82 -4.73
N VAL A 26 -5.09 8.57 -3.64
CA VAL A 26 -3.79 8.90 -3.02
C VAL A 26 -3.56 8.20 -1.67
N GLY A 27 -4.38 7.21 -1.30
CA GLY A 27 -4.14 6.41 -0.09
C GLY A 27 -4.47 7.05 1.26
N LYS A 28 -5.10 8.23 1.27
CA LYS A 28 -5.47 8.92 2.52
C LYS A 28 -6.59 8.23 3.32
N GLY A 29 -7.31 7.29 2.72
CA GLY A 29 -8.44 6.63 3.36
C GLY A 29 -9.59 7.57 3.68
N GLN A 30 -10.46 7.14 4.58
CA GLN A 30 -11.65 7.84 5.07
C GLN A 30 -12.01 7.28 6.46
N ALA A 31 -13.04 7.77 7.15
CA ALA A 31 -13.35 7.48 8.57
C ALA A 31 -12.93 6.09 9.14
N ASN A 32 -13.27 4.99 8.45
CA ASN A 32 -12.97 3.61 8.89
C ASN A 32 -11.87 2.89 8.07
N VAL A 33 -11.15 3.63 7.23
CA VAL A 33 -10.10 3.15 6.33
C VAL A 33 -8.82 3.91 6.65
N PRO A 34 -7.70 3.23 6.99
CA PRO A 34 -6.50 3.91 7.48
C PRO A 34 -5.89 4.85 6.43
N ASP A 35 -5.20 5.89 6.90
CA ASP A 35 -4.28 6.67 6.06
C ASP A 35 -3.04 5.81 5.79
N LEU A 36 -2.91 5.35 4.54
CA LEU A 36 -1.82 4.52 4.06
C LEU A 36 -0.61 5.35 3.58
N THR A 37 -0.68 6.67 3.62
CA THR A 37 0.44 7.57 3.34
C THR A 37 1.31 7.85 4.58
N GLU A 38 0.84 7.44 5.77
CA GLU A 38 1.55 7.61 7.04
C GLU A 38 2.78 6.70 7.12
N PRO A 39 4.01 7.24 7.10
CA PRO A 39 5.23 6.42 7.08
C PRO A 39 5.36 5.51 8.29
N ALA A 40 4.98 5.99 9.49
CA ALA A 40 5.08 5.20 10.71
C ALA A 40 4.20 3.93 10.63
N TYR A 41 3.02 4.05 10.03
CA TYR A 41 2.10 2.92 9.84
C TYR A 41 2.66 1.88 8.87
N LEU A 42 3.22 2.32 7.74
CA LEU A 42 3.74 1.40 6.73
C LEU A 42 5.09 0.79 7.12
N ILE A 43 6.02 1.54 7.72
CA ILE A 43 7.33 1.02 8.13
C ILE A 43 7.19 -0.14 9.12
N ALA A 44 6.18 -0.11 9.99
CA ALA A 44 5.89 -1.19 10.93
C ALA A 44 5.41 -2.50 10.28
N LYS A 45 5.12 -2.50 8.97
CA LYS A 45 4.65 -3.68 8.23
C LYS A 45 5.75 -4.12 7.27
N SER A 46 6.07 -5.40 7.24
CA SER A 46 6.93 -5.96 6.18
C SER A 46 6.15 -6.14 4.89
N ASP A 47 6.84 -6.17 3.75
CA ASP A 47 6.20 -6.47 2.46
C ASP A 47 5.55 -7.86 2.44
N VAL A 48 6.15 -8.83 3.15
CA VAL A 48 5.55 -10.15 3.35
C VAL A 48 4.23 -10.07 4.13
N ALA A 49 4.18 -9.26 5.19
CA ALA A 49 2.94 -9.07 5.95
C ALA A 49 1.85 -8.37 5.12
N LEU A 50 2.23 -7.40 4.28
CA LEU A 50 1.32 -6.77 3.33
C LEU A 50 0.84 -7.75 2.26
N PHE A 51 1.74 -8.59 1.73
CA PHE A 51 1.39 -9.63 0.77
C PHE A 51 0.42 -10.67 1.37
N GLN A 52 0.67 -11.10 2.61
CA GLN A 52 -0.23 -11.97 3.35
C GLN A 52 -1.59 -11.32 3.55
N THR A 53 -1.63 -10.01 3.84
CA THR A 53 -2.88 -9.25 3.92
C THR A 53 -3.65 -9.34 2.60
N LEU A 54 -2.99 -9.15 1.46
CA LEU A 54 -3.60 -9.26 0.13
C LEU A 54 -3.97 -10.70 -0.27
N THR A 55 -3.49 -11.71 0.46
CA THR A 55 -3.71 -13.12 0.15
C THR A 55 -4.78 -13.76 1.04
N GLN A 56 -4.82 -13.38 2.32
CA GLN A 56 -5.65 -14.00 3.34
C GLN A 56 -6.75 -13.06 3.86
N GLY A 57 -6.67 -11.76 3.51
CA GLY A 57 -7.53 -10.73 4.06
C GLY A 57 -7.20 -10.39 5.52
N LEU A 58 -7.98 -9.49 6.11
CA LEU A 58 -7.90 -9.17 7.54
C LEU A 58 -9.12 -9.73 8.27
N PRO A 59 -9.00 -10.17 9.54
CA PRO A 59 -10.11 -10.73 10.31
C PRO A 59 -11.35 -9.82 10.39
N LYS A 60 -11.17 -8.49 10.29
CA LYS A 60 -12.24 -7.49 10.32
C LYS A 60 -12.47 -6.80 8.97
N VAL A 61 -11.72 -7.19 7.94
CA VAL A 61 -11.81 -6.63 6.58
C VAL A 61 -11.66 -7.76 5.56
N PRO A 62 -12.73 -8.52 5.29
CA PRO A 62 -12.67 -9.69 4.41
C PRO A 62 -12.40 -9.33 2.94
N ASN A 63 -12.59 -8.07 2.55
CA ASN A 63 -12.43 -7.57 1.18
C ASN A 63 -10.96 -7.36 0.75
N HIS A 64 -10.00 -7.85 1.53
CA HIS A 64 -8.57 -7.77 1.23
C HIS A 64 -8.00 -9.05 0.61
N VAL A 65 -8.85 -9.98 0.15
CA VAL A 65 -8.41 -11.19 -0.56
C VAL A 65 -8.35 -10.90 -2.06
N PHE A 66 -7.14 -10.79 -2.62
CA PHE A 66 -6.86 -10.51 -4.04
C PHE A 66 -6.10 -11.66 -4.69
N THR A 67 -6.62 -12.88 -4.52
CA THR A 67 -6.01 -14.10 -5.08
C THR A 67 -6.24 -14.25 -6.58
N ASP A 68 -7.10 -13.42 -7.18
CA ASP A 68 -7.26 -13.27 -8.64
C ASP A 68 -6.07 -12.53 -9.28
N LEU A 69 -5.33 -11.73 -8.51
CA LEU A 69 -4.07 -11.14 -8.94
C LEU A 69 -2.93 -12.17 -8.87
N SER A 70 -1.97 -12.08 -9.79
CA SER A 70 -0.74 -12.85 -9.70
C SER A 70 0.09 -12.42 -8.48
N GLU A 71 1.03 -13.27 -8.04
CA GLU A 71 1.97 -12.88 -6.98
C GLU A 71 2.75 -11.60 -7.36
N THR A 72 3.19 -11.52 -8.61
CA THR A 72 3.86 -10.33 -9.16
C THR A 72 2.98 -9.08 -9.08
N ASP A 73 1.69 -9.19 -9.41
CA ASP A 73 0.76 -8.06 -9.36
C ASP A 73 0.45 -7.63 -7.92
N ARG A 74 0.34 -8.58 -6.97
CA ARG A 74 0.20 -8.24 -5.54
C ARG A 74 1.43 -7.49 -5.03
N TYR A 75 2.64 -7.90 -5.40
CA TYR A 75 3.85 -7.15 -5.05
C TYR A 75 3.94 -5.80 -5.76
N ALA A 76 3.46 -5.67 -7.00
CA ALA A 76 3.36 -4.39 -7.68
C ALA A 76 2.42 -3.43 -6.93
N ALA A 77 1.25 -3.91 -6.47
CA ALA A 77 0.35 -3.10 -5.63
C ALA A 77 1.03 -2.63 -4.34
N ILE A 78 1.84 -3.48 -3.70
CA ILE A 78 2.65 -3.12 -2.53
C ILE A 78 3.72 -2.09 -2.89
N ALA A 79 4.36 -2.21 -4.05
CA ALA A 79 5.34 -1.23 -4.53
C ALA A 79 4.74 0.18 -4.61
N PHE A 80 3.54 0.30 -5.19
CA PHE A 80 2.84 1.57 -5.27
C PHE A 80 2.39 2.07 -3.89
N LEU A 81 1.85 1.19 -3.04
CA LEU A 81 1.53 1.52 -1.65
C LEU A 81 2.72 2.12 -0.90
N ARG A 82 3.92 1.57 -1.09
CA ARG A 82 5.15 2.11 -0.48
C ARG A 82 5.49 3.50 -1.01
N ALA A 83 5.36 3.70 -2.32
CA ALA A 83 5.57 5.00 -2.94
C ALA A 83 4.62 6.08 -2.40
N LEU A 84 3.38 5.74 -2.03
CA LEU A 84 2.44 6.68 -1.39
C LEU A 84 2.95 7.23 -0.05
N SER A 85 3.76 6.48 0.69
CA SER A 85 4.39 6.96 1.93
C SER A 85 5.68 7.74 1.73
N TRP A 86 6.25 7.74 0.52
CA TRP A 86 7.48 8.47 0.23
C TRP A 86 7.23 9.95 -0.03
N ASP A 87 6.03 10.34 -0.46
CA ASP A 87 5.63 11.75 -0.53
C ASP A 87 5.60 12.41 0.87
N SER A 88 5.49 11.58 1.91
CA SER A 88 5.62 11.97 3.32
C SER A 88 7.05 11.77 3.87
N ALA A 89 8.02 11.28 3.08
CA ALA A 89 9.39 11.04 3.55
C ALA A 89 10.12 12.35 3.92
N ASP A 90 9.65 13.48 3.39
CA ASP A 90 10.08 14.81 3.83
C ASP A 90 9.83 15.02 5.33
N LEU A 91 8.80 14.39 5.93
CA LEU A 91 8.52 14.45 7.36
C LEU A 91 9.53 13.65 8.21
N LEU A 92 10.18 12.64 7.62
CA LEU A 92 11.22 11.85 8.30
C LEU A 92 12.60 12.54 8.24
N LEU A 93 12.74 13.56 7.40
CA LEU A 93 13.95 14.39 7.30
C LEU A 93 13.86 15.66 8.17
N GLN A 94 12.74 15.89 8.85
CA GLN A 94 12.63 16.98 9.81
C GLN A 94 13.35 16.60 11.10
N PRO A 95 14.31 17.41 11.58
CA PRO A 95 14.94 17.15 12.87
C PRO A 95 13.88 17.21 13.98
N PRO A 96 13.99 16.38 15.03
CA PRO A 96 13.09 16.46 16.18
C PRO A 96 13.26 17.82 16.89
N ASP A 97 12.15 18.40 17.35
CA ASP A 97 12.12 19.62 18.16
C ASP A 97 13.04 19.56 19.41
#